data_AF-A0A8T5QJ72-F1
#
_entry.id   AF-A0A8T5QJ72-F1
#
_cell.length_a   1.000
_cell.length_b   1.000
_cell.length_c   1.000
_cell.angle_alpha   90.00
_cell.angle_beta   90.00
_cell.angle_gamma   90.00
#
_symmetry.space_group_name_H-M   'P 1'
#
loop_
_entity.id
_entity.type
_entity.pdbx_description
1 polymer ?
#
loop_
_entity_poly.entity_id
_entity_poly.type
_entity_poly.pdbx_seq_one_letter_code
_entity_poly.pdbx_strand_id
1 'polypeptide(L)'
;FQLGNRLGDGLPAEIAFQRVATAIPDTYSGKFFTLVSTNVAKLGMGIEQAIFDPEHGAILQYPSDLIETSMKVLVESAKKGPLVAAQALINVSRYIKEMHNVDERLKDLMADTISSMKSQIKFLTPVISGIVIGITSMVTTILGKLGDQLTILQTETSAAQAGGAGAAAGLTQLFGDGMPTFYFQVIVGFYVVQIVYILTILVNGIENGADKLSENYEKGNNLTRSTIMYCMLSLIVMILFNMIAGNIVGAGVG
;
A
#
# COMPACT_ATOMS: atom_id res chain seq x y z
N PHE A 1 -13.25 -16.55 25.48
CA PHE A 1 -14.55 -17.26 25.54
C PHE A 1 -14.47 -18.58 26.30
N GLN A 2 -13.78 -19.62 25.81
CA GLN A 2 -13.81 -20.95 26.45
C GLN A 2 -13.35 -20.97 27.92
N LEU A 3 -12.22 -20.33 28.23
CA LEU A 3 -11.72 -20.25 29.62
C LEU A 3 -12.67 -19.52 30.57
N GLY A 4 -13.22 -18.38 30.13
CA GLY A 4 -14.20 -17.62 30.91
C GLY A 4 -15.47 -18.42 31.22
N ASN A 5 -15.98 -19.18 30.24
CA ASN A 5 -17.15 -20.04 30.47
C ASN A 5 -16.87 -21.15 31.49
N ARG A 6 -15.68 -21.76 31.45
CA ARG A 6 -15.30 -22.82 32.40
C ARG A 6 -15.11 -22.32 33.83
N LEU A 7 -14.60 -21.11 34.00
CA LEU A 7 -14.57 -20.44 35.30
C LEU A 7 -15.98 -20.07 35.79
N GLY A 8 -16.88 -19.71 34.86
CA GLY A 8 -18.28 -19.41 35.13
C GLY A 8 -19.07 -20.61 35.63
N ASP A 9 -18.70 -21.82 35.20
CA ASP A 9 -19.21 -23.10 35.73
C ASP A 9 -18.79 -23.35 37.20
N GLY A 10 -18.04 -22.43 37.82
CA GLY A 10 -17.54 -22.53 39.20
C GLY A 10 -16.29 -23.39 39.35
N LEU A 11 -15.65 -23.77 38.24
CA LEU A 11 -14.43 -24.59 38.29
C LEU A 11 -13.24 -23.75 38.78
N PRO A 12 -12.38 -24.33 39.62
CA PRO A 12 -11.06 -23.77 39.88
C PRO A 12 -10.30 -23.53 38.57
N ALA A 13 -9.52 -22.46 38.55
CA ALA A 13 -8.86 -22.01 37.33
C ALA A 13 -7.89 -23.07 36.77
N GLU A 14 -7.24 -23.85 37.63
CA GLU A 14 -6.35 -24.97 37.28
C GLU A 14 -7.06 -26.04 36.44
N ILE A 15 -8.28 -26.42 36.85
CA ILE A 15 -9.11 -27.41 36.15
C ILE A 15 -9.66 -26.80 34.85
N ALA A 16 -9.99 -25.50 34.88
CA ALA A 16 -10.45 -24.78 33.70
C ALA A 16 -9.37 -24.75 32.60
N PHE A 17 -8.11 -24.51 32.95
CA PHE A 17 -6.97 -24.56 32.02
C PHE A 17 -6.85 -25.93 31.34
N GLN A 18 -6.90 -27.01 32.11
CA GLN A 18 -6.83 -28.37 31.57
C GLN A 18 -7.99 -28.67 30.61
N ARG A 19 -9.23 -28.29 30.97
CA ARG A 19 -10.41 -28.52 30.13
C ARG A 19 -10.35 -27.71 28.82
N VAL A 20 -9.84 -26.49 28.86
CA VAL A 20 -9.68 -25.67 27.65
C VAL A 20 -8.60 -26.25 26.76
N ALA A 21 -7.47 -26.69 27.33
CA ALA A 21 -6.39 -27.34 26.58
C ALA A 21 -6.90 -28.58 25.81
N THR A 22 -7.75 -29.40 26.44
CA THR A 22 -8.34 -30.58 25.79
C THR A 22 -9.44 -30.25 24.76
N ALA A 23 -10.09 -29.10 24.88
CA ALA A 23 -11.20 -28.72 24.01
C ALA A 23 -10.75 -28.11 22.67
N ILE A 24 -9.55 -27.54 22.62
CA ILE A 24 -8.97 -26.93 21.41
C ILE A 24 -7.56 -27.47 21.13
N PRO A 25 -7.41 -28.79 20.91
CA PRO A 25 -6.11 -29.39 20.61
C PRO A 25 -5.50 -28.77 19.35
N ASP A 26 -4.17 -28.77 19.28
CA ASP A 26 -3.37 -28.40 18.11
C ASP A 26 -3.44 -26.95 17.60
N THR A 27 -4.16 -26.05 18.28
CA THR A 27 -4.10 -24.61 18.03
C THR A 27 -2.94 -23.95 18.80
N TYR A 28 -2.43 -22.80 18.33
CA TYR A 28 -1.43 -22.03 19.07
C TYR A 28 -1.91 -21.68 20.49
N SER A 29 -3.17 -21.23 20.62
CA SER A 29 -3.81 -20.98 21.91
C SER A 29 -3.98 -22.26 22.73
N GLY A 30 -4.31 -23.39 22.10
CA GLY A 30 -4.41 -24.69 22.76
C GLY A 30 -3.07 -25.15 23.35
N LYS A 31 -1.98 -25.04 22.59
CA LYS A 31 -0.63 -25.37 23.06
C LYS A 31 -0.19 -24.47 24.23
N PHE A 32 -0.55 -23.19 24.20
CA PHE A 32 -0.37 -22.29 25.34
C PHE A 32 -1.10 -22.82 26.59
N PHE A 33 -2.40 -23.14 26.48
CA PHE A 33 -3.16 -23.69 27.61
C PHE A 33 -2.64 -25.05 28.09
N THR A 34 -2.17 -25.91 27.17
CA THR A 34 -1.54 -27.19 27.51
C THR A 34 -0.24 -26.99 28.29
N LEU A 35 0.58 -26.01 27.90
CA LEU A 35 1.82 -25.68 28.61
C LEU A 35 1.53 -25.17 30.01
N VAL A 36 0.59 -24.24 30.17
CA VAL A 36 0.14 -23.75 31.49
C VAL A 36 -0.39 -24.91 32.34
N SER A 37 -1.25 -25.77 31.79
CA SER A 37 -1.78 -26.93 32.51
C SER A 37 -0.69 -27.92 32.90
N THR A 38 0.32 -28.13 32.06
CA THR A 38 1.47 -29.01 32.35
C THR A 38 2.33 -28.44 33.46
N ASN A 39 2.57 -27.13 33.44
CA ASN A 39 3.31 -26.40 34.47
C ASN A 39 2.62 -26.50 35.84
N VAL A 40 1.30 -26.31 35.88
CA VAL A 40 0.52 -26.47 37.11
C VAL A 40 0.53 -27.93 37.60
N ALA A 41 0.27 -28.90 36.71
CA ALA A 41 0.09 -30.30 37.09
C ALA A 41 1.40 -31.06 37.40
N LYS A 42 2.47 -30.80 36.65
CA LYS A 42 3.75 -31.53 36.78
C LYS A 42 4.77 -30.81 37.66
N LEU A 43 4.79 -29.48 37.65
CA LEU A 43 5.77 -28.68 38.40
C LEU A 43 5.18 -28.11 39.71
N GLY A 44 3.88 -28.29 39.95
CA GLY A 44 3.21 -27.80 41.15
C GLY A 44 3.16 -26.28 41.26
N MET A 45 3.34 -25.57 40.14
CA MET A 45 3.33 -24.11 40.10
C MET A 45 1.92 -23.54 40.29
N GLY A 46 1.82 -22.41 40.98
CA GLY A 46 0.60 -21.60 40.97
C GLY A 46 0.33 -21.03 39.57
N ILE A 47 -0.92 -20.64 39.29
CA ILE A 47 -1.33 -20.16 37.95
C ILE A 47 -0.51 -18.96 37.49
N GLU A 48 -0.22 -18.03 38.40
CA GLU A 48 0.59 -16.84 38.10
C GLU A 48 2.01 -17.24 37.67
N GLN A 49 2.66 -18.15 38.40
CA GLN A 49 3.99 -18.66 38.07
C GLN A 49 3.96 -19.50 36.80
N ALA A 50 2.98 -20.38 36.63
CA ALA A 50 2.85 -21.22 35.44
C ALA A 50 2.76 -20.41 34.13
N ILE A 51 2.26 -19.17 34.20
CA ILE A 51 2.14 -18.26 33.06
C ILE A 51 3.34 -17.31 32.95
N PHE A 52 3.77 -16.67 34.04
CA PHE A 52 4.69 -15.54 34.04
C PHE A 52 6.08 -15.80 34.66
N ASP A 53 6.39 -17.05 35.03
CA ASP A 53 7.71 -17.36 35.60
C ASP A 53 8.84 -17.03 34.60
N PRO A 54 9.96 -16.41 35.05
CA PRO A 54 11.06 -16.00 34.17
C PRO A 54 11.80 -17.14 33.47
N GLU A 55 11.74 -18.36 34.01
CA GLU A 55 12.46 -19.52 33.47
C GLU A 55 11.50 -20.53 32.82
N HIS A 56 10.33 -20.76 33.41
CA HIS A 56 9.39 -21.82 33.02
C HIS A 56 8.02 -21.32 32.58
N GLY A 57 7.78 -20.00 32.56
CA GLY A 57 6.48 -19.40 32.23
C GLY A 57 6.05 -19.68 30.79
N ALA A 58 4.76 -19.99 30.61
CA ALA A 58 4.21 -20.23 29.28
C ALA A 58 4.32 -19.02 28.34
N ILE A 59 4.42 -17.79 28.89
CA ILE A 59 4.54 -16.56 28.09
C ILE A 59 5.86 -16.49 27.31
N LEU A 60 6.91 -17.18 27.75
CA LEU A 60 8.22 -17.20 27.06
C LEU A 60 8.14 -17.84 25.67
N GLN A 61 7.30 -18.87 25.53
CA GLN A 61 7.07 -19.55 24.25
C GLN A 61 5.96 -18.89 23.41
N TYR A 62 5.08 -18.12 24.04
CA TYR A 62 3.93 -17.47 23.40
C TYR A 62 3.87 -15.98 23.75
N PRO A 63 4.84 -15.16 23.30
CA PRO A 63 4.89 -13.74 23.60
C PRO A 63 3.83 -13.00 22.77
N SER A 64 2.66 -12.76 23.36
CA SER A 64 1.59 -11.96 22.77
C SER A 64 1.05 -11.00 23.81
N ASP A 65 1.08 -9.70 23.51
CA ASP A 65 0.59 -8.64 24.39
C ASP A 65 -0.86 -8.88 24.85
N LEU A 66 -1.68 -9.44 23.96
CA LEU A 66 -3.07 -9.78 24.23
C LEU A 66 -3.20 -10.98 25.18
N ILE A 67 -2.38 -12.03 25.01
CA ILE A 67 -2.33 -13.16 25.94
C ILE A 67 -1.83 -12.68 27.30
N GLU A 68 -0.74 -11.93 27.32
CA GLU A 68 -0.13 -11.40 28.54
C GLU A 68 -1.14 -10.57 29.34
N THR A 69 -1.78 -9.59 28.70
CA THR A 69 -2.77 -8.70 29.33
C THR A 69 -4.00 -9.48 29.79
N SER A 70 -4.50 -10.40 28.96
CA SER A 70 -5.66 -11.23 29.32
C SER A 70 -5.38 -12.13 30.53
N MET A 71 -4.18 -12.70 30.60
CA MET A 71 -3.78 -13.57 31.70
C MET A 71 -3.46 -12.78 32.98
N LYS A 72 -2.92 -11.55 32.89
CA LYS A 72 -2.78 -10.64 34.03
C LYS A 72 -4.15 -10.31 34.64
N VAL A 73 -5.12 -9.96 33.79
CA VAL A 73 -6.51 -9.72 34.22
C VAL A 73 -7.12 -10.97 34.87
N LEU A 74 -6.86 -12.16 34.33
CA LEU A 74 -7.32 -13.42 34.91
C LEU A 74 -6.73 -13.65 36.30
N VAL A 75 -5.40 -13.54 36.47
CA VAL A 75 -4.72 -13.80 37.75
C VAL A 75 -5.24 -12.85 38.83
N GLU A 76 -5.36 -11.56 38.53
CA GLU A 76 -5.89 -10.57 39.48
C GLU A 76 -7.37 -10.78 39.80
N SER A 77 -8.17 -11.20 38.81
CA SER A 77 -9.59 -11.47 39.02
C SER A 77 -9.84 -12.80 39.74
N ALA A 78 -8.97 -13.80 39.55
CA ALA A 78 -9.05 -15.10 40.21
C ALA A 78 -8.82 -15.00 41.72
N LYS A 79 -8.00 -14.04 42.17
CA LYS A 79 -7.85 -13.70 43.61
C LYS A 79 -9.18 -13.29 44.27
N LYS A 80 -10.15 -12.80 43.48
CA LYS A 80 -11.49 -12.39 43.94
C LYS A 80 -12.56 -13.50 43.75
N GLY A 81 -12.19 -14.64 43.20
CA GLY A 81 -13.03 -15.82 43.01
C GLY A 81 -13.34 -16.18 41.54
N PRO A 82 -13.75 -17.43 41.26
CA PRO A 82 -13.91 -17.95 39.89
C PRO A 82 -14.94 -17.18 39.05
N LEU A 83 -16.08 -16.77 39.65
CA LEU A 83 -17.14 -16.04 38.96
C LEU A 83 -16.69 -14.64 38.52
N VAL A 84 -15.88 -13.96 39.32
CA VAL A 84 -15.32 -12.64 38.99
C VAL A 84 -14.33 -12.77 37.84
N ALA A 85 -13.46 -13.78 37.89
CA ALA A 85 -12.54 -14.12 36.81
C ALA A 85 -13.25 -14.49 35.50
N ALA A 86 -14.34 -15.25 35.59
CA ALA A 86 -15.20 -15.61 34.46
C ALA A 86 -15.74 -14.36 33.77
N GLN A 87 -16.35 -13.45 34.54
CA GLN A 87 -16.92 -12.22 34.00
C GLN A 87 -15.85 -11.34 33.35
N ALA A 88 -14.69 -11.20 33.99
CA ALA A 88 -13.57 -10.43 33.45
C ALA A 88 -13.09 -11.00 32.10
N LEU A 89 -12.87 -12.31 32.03
CA LEU A 89 -12.42 -12.97 30.79
C LEU A 89 -13.49 -12.97 29.69
N ILE A 90 -14.77 -13.07 30.03
CA ILE A 90 -15.87 -12.94 29.07
C ILE A 90 -15.86 -11.53 28.47
N ASN A 91 -15.72 -10.49 29.31
CA ASN A 91 -15.64 -9.09 28.87
C ASN A 91 -14.42 -8.85 27.97
N VAL A 92 -13.24 -9.33 28.35
CA VAL A 92 -12.02 -9.25 27.51
C VAL A 92 -12.26 -9.94 26.18
N SER A 93 -12.86 -11.13 26.17
CA SER A 93 -13.11 -11.83 24.91
C SER A 93 -14.17 -11.15 24.03
N ARG A 94 -15.18 -10.50 24.63
CA ARG A 94 -16.13 -9.66 23.90
C ARG A 94 -15.41 -8.47 23.28
N TYR A 95 -14.56 -7.78 24.05
CA TYR A 95 -13.77 -6.66 23.54
C TYR A 95 -12.90 -7.07 22.34
N ILE A 96 -12.19 -8.19 22.41
CA ILE A 96 -11.38 -8.71 21.30
C ILE A 96 -12.24 -9.02 20.07
N LYS A 97 -13.43 -9.60 20.29
CA LYS A 97 -14.38 -9.88 19.19
C LYS A 97 -14.89 -8.59 18.54
N GLU A 98 -15.25 -7.58 19.33
CA GLU A 98 -15.69 -6.29 18.80
C GLU A 98 -14.56 -5.57 18.07
N MET A 99 -13.33 -5.61 18.57
CA MET A 99 -12.16 -5.08 17.87
C MET A 99 -11.96 -5.75 16.51
N HIS A 100 -12.09 -7.08 16.45
CA HIS A 100 -12.01 -7.80 15.18
C HIS A 100 -13.12 -7.39 14.21
N ASN A 101 -14.37 -7.24 14.68
CA ASN A 101 -15.47 -6.75 13.85
C ASN A 101 -15.21 -5.33 13.33
N VAL A 102 -14.62 -4.47 14.14
CA VAL A 102 -14.22 -3.10 13.74
C VAL A 102 -13.14 -3.16 12.67
N ASP A 103 -12.12 -4.01 12.83
CA ASP A 103 -11.06 -4.19 11.82
C ASP A 103 -11.61 -4.70 10.49
N GLU A 104 -12.51 -5.70 10.51
CA GLU A 104 -13.19 -6.17 9.30
C GLU A 104 -13.99 -5.04 8.64
N ARG A 105 -14.74 -4.28 9.44
CA ARG A 105 -15.51 -3.14 8.91
C ARG A 105 -14.63 -2.06 8.31
N LEU A 106 -13.47 -1.77 8.90
CA LEU A 106 -12.50 -0.82 8.35
C LEU A 106 -11.93 -1.33 7.03
N LYS A 107 -11.58 -2.62 6.95
CA LYS A 107 -11.11 -3.23 5.69
C LYS A 107 -12.16 -3.14 4.60
N ASP A 108 -13.42 -3.42 4.91
CA ASP A 108 -14.53 -3.29 3.95
C ASP A 108 -14.70 -1.86 3.46
N LEU A 109 -14.67 -0.88 4.37
CA LEU A 109 -14.80 0.54 4.02
C LEU A 109 -13.61 1.04 3.16
N MET A 110 -12.43 0.47 3.36
CA MET A 110 -11.22 0.84 2.62
C MET A 110 -11.06 0.03 1.33
N ALA A 111 -11.79 -1.06 1.13
CA ALA A 111 -11.62 -1.98 -0.01
C ALA A 111 -11.69 -1.26 -1.36
N ASP A 112 -12.67 -0.39 -1.55
CA ASP A 112 -12.83 0.40 -2.78
C ASP A 112 -11.67 1.37 -2.99
N THR A 113 -11.24 2.05 -1.93
CA THR A 113 -10.12 2.99 -1.97
C THR A 113 -8.81 2.27 -2.29
N ILE A 114 -8.55 1.13 -1.64
CA ILE A 114 -7.37 0.29 -1.88
C ILE A 114 -7.39 -0.25 -3.31
N SER A 115 -8.53 -0.74 -3.78
CA SER A 115 -8.71 -1.22 -5.16
C SER A 115 -8.42 -0.11 -6.18
N SER A 116 -8.94 1.10 -5.94
CA SER A 116 -8.64 2.28 -6.75
C SER A 116 -7.15 2.63 -6.75
N MET A 117 -6.50 2.67 -5.59
CA MET A 117 -5.05 2.91 -5.49
C MET A 117 -4.23 1.84 -6.22
N LYS A 118 -4.60 0.55 -6.10
CA LYS A 118 -3.96 -0.54 -6.85
C LYS A 118 -4.12 -0.39 -8.37
N SER A 119 -5.29 0.05 -8.82
CA SER A 119 -5.54 0.36 -10.24
C SER A 119 -4.69 1.53 -10.72
N GLN A 120 -4.55 2.58 -9.88
CA GLN A 120 -3.68 3.72 -10.18
C GLN A 120 -2.22 3.31 -10.33
N ILE A 121 -1.71 2.56 -9.37
CA ILE A 121 -0.34 2.02 -9.38
C ILE A 121 -0.10 1.22 -10.66
N LYS A 122 -0.94 0.21 -10.94
CA LYS A 122 -0.65 -0.79 -11.99
C LYS A 122 -0.98 -0.34 -13.40
N PHE A 123 -1.90 0.61 -13.56
CA PHE A 123 -2.45 0.95 -14.87
C PHE A 123 -2.64 2.45 -15.08
N LEU A 124 -3.46 3.12 -14.27
CA LEU A 124 -3.91 4.48 -14.59
C LEU A 124 -2.75 5.50 -14.62
N THR A 125 -1.85 5.44 -13.64
CA THR A 125 -0.73 6.39 -13.53
C THR A 125 0.26 6.23 -14.69
N PRO A 126 0.76 5.02 -15.04
CA PRO A 126 1.58 4.83 -16.23
C PRO A 126 0.91 5.26 -17.54
N VAL A 127 -0.38 4.95 -17.71
CA VAL A 127 -1.14 5.24 -18.93
C VAL A 127 -1.32 6.74 -19.13
N ILE A 128 -1.84 7.45 -18.11
CA ILE A 128 -2.05 8.90 -18.21
C ILE A 128 -0.71 9.61 -18.46
N SER A 129 0.35 9.19 -17.76
CA SER A 129 1.68 9.80 -17.92
C SER A 129 2.25 9.56 -19.33
N GLY A 130 2.08 8.36 -19.88
CA GLY A 130 2.47 8.05 -21.26
C GLY A 130 1.69 8.87 -22.29
N ILE A 131 0.38 9.04 -22.10
CA ILE A 131 -0.46 9.87 -22.97
C ILE A 131 -0.03 11.34 -22.93
N VAL A 132 0.20 11.89 -21.74
CA VAL A 132 0.64 13.28 -21.56
C VAL A 132 1.94 13.55 -22.32
N ILE A 133 2.94 12.67 -22.18
CA ILE A 133 4.22 12.81 -22.90
C ILE A 133 4.02 12.71 -24.42
N GLY A 134 3.15 11.81 -24.87
CA GLY A 134 2.82 11.67 -26.27
C GLY A 134 2.22 12.95 -26.86
N ILE A 135 1.24 13.54 -26.16
CA ILE A 135 0.61 14.80 -26.58
C ILE A 135 1.64 15.93 -26.56
N THR A 136 2.44 16.04 -25.50
CA THR A 136 3.52 17.04 -25.42
C THR A 136 4.49 16.88 -26.60
N SER A 137 4.90 15.66 -26.93
CA SER A 137 5.77 15.39 -28.08
C SER A 137 5.13 15.77 -29.41
N MET A 138 3.83 15.52 -29.57
CA MET A 138 3.08 15.93 -30.75
C MET A 138 3.09 17.45 -30.90
N VAL A 139 2.74 18.17 -29.83
CA VAL A 139 2.69 19.63 -29.80
C VAL A 139 4.06 20.22 -30.09
N THR A 140 5.12 19.74 -29.44
CA THR A 140 6.48 20.22 -29.70
C THR A 140 6.91 19.97 -31.14
N THR A 141 6.57 18.81 -31.73
CA THR A 141 6.89 18.50 -33.13
C THR A 141 6.14 19.41 -34.10
N ILE A 142 4.86 19.67 -33.85
CA ILE A 142 4.05 20.57 -34.67
C ILE A 142 4.58 22.01 -34.57
N LEU A 143 4.83 22.51 -33.36
CA LEU A 143 5.38 23.84 -33.15
C LEU A 143 6.76 24.02 -33.79
N GLY A 144 7.63 23.00 -33.69
CA GLY A 144 8.93 23.00 -34.37
C GLY A 144 8.79 23.11 -35.88
N LYS A 145 7.93 22.28 -36.50
CA LYS A 145 7.70 22.32 -37.95
C LYS A 145 7.02 23.61 -38.43
N LEU A 146 6.09 24.17 -37.66
CA LEU A 146 5.48 25.47 -37.97
C LEU A 146 6.52 26.60 -37.86
N GLY A 147 7.41 26.53 -36.87
CA GLY A 147 8.55 27.43 -36.74
C GLY A 147 9.44 27.38 -37.98
N ASP A 148 9.80 26.17 -38.42
CA ASP A 148 10.61 25.94 -39.62
C ASP A 148 9.92 26.49 -40.89
N GLN A 149 8.63 26.21 -41.08
CA GLN A 149 7.84 26.74 -42.20
C GLN A 149 7.77 28.27 -42.19
N LEU A 150 7.62 28.88 -41.02
CA LEU A 150 7.59 30.34 -40.88
C LEU A 150 8.95 30.96 -41.20
N THR A 151 10.07 30.33 -40.81
CA THR A 151 11.40 30.75 -41.24
C THR A 151 11.62 30.59 -42.75
N ILE A 152 11.14 29.51 -43.37
CA ILE A 152 11.23 29.32 -44.83
C ILE A 152 10.46 30.42 -45.57
N LEU A 153 9.21 30.69 -45.16
CA LEU A 153 8.40 31.77 -45.71
C LEU A 153 9.06 33.15 -45.51
N GLN A 154 9.69 33.40 -44.35
CA GLN A 154 10.48 34.62 -44.13
C GLN A 154 11.68 34.71 -45.09
N THR A 155 12.36 33.59 -45.34
CA THR A 155 13.54 33.54 -46.23
C THR A 155 13.14 33.79 -47.69
N GLU A 156 11.98 33.29 -48.13
CA GLU A 156 11.42 33.58 -49.47
C GLU A 156 10.88 35.02 -49.60
N THR A 157 10.31 35.58 -48.53
CA THR A 157 9.76 36.96 -48.53
C THR A 157 10.85 38.04 -48.33
N SER A 158 12.07 37.64 -47.95
CA SER A 158 13.21 38.53 -47.72
C SER A 158 13.77 39.19 -49.00
N ALA A 159 13.24 38.87 -50.19
CA ALA A 159 13.61 39.55 -51.43
C ALA A 159 12.87 40.89 -51.68
N ALA A 160 11.83 41.26 -50.91
CA ALA A 160 11.00 42.42 -51.28
C ALA A 160 10.60 43.44 -50.21
N GLN A 161 10.57 43.16 -48.89
CA GLN A 161 10.09 44.17 -47.91
C GLN A 161 10.79 44.12 -46.55
N ALA A 162 11.64 45.11 -46.29
CA ALA A 162 12.45 45.26 -45.07
C ALA A 162 11.69 45.80 -43.82
N GLY A 163 10.36 45.94 -43.87
CA GLY A 163 9.58 46.61 -42.81
C GLY A 163 8.88 45.68 -41.79
N GLY A 164 8.73 44.39 -42.08
CA GLY A 164 7.94 43.45 -41.25
C GLY A 164 8.75 42.38 -40.51
N ALA A 165 10.06 42.30 -40.75
CA ALA A 165 10.91 41.19 -40.30
C ALA A 165 11.06 41.09 -38.77
N GLY A 166 10.99 42.20 -38.03
CA GLY A 166 11.18 42.20 -36.56
C GLY A 166 10.04 41.58 -35.76
N ALA A 167 8.79 41.76 -36.20
CA ALA A 167 7.62 41.19 -35.52
C ALA A 167 7.47 39.69 -35.79
N ALA A 168 7.81 39.26 -37.01
CA ALA A 168 7.79 37.85 -37.38
C ALA A 168 8.95 37.08 -36.75
N ALA A 169 10.14 37.68 -36.62
CA ALA A 169 11.29 37.10 -35.92
C ALA A 169 11.03 36.88 -34.41
N GLY A 170 10.34 37.82 -33.75
CA GLY A 170 9.91 37.65 -32.36
C GLY A 170 8.91 36.49 -32.18
N LEU A 171 8.08 36.23 -33.19
CA LEU A 171 7.12 35.13 -33.17
C LEU A 171 7.77 33.77 -33.45
N THR A 172 8.72 33.68 -34.38
CA THR A 172 9.55 32.47 -34.58
C THR A 172 10.40 32.15 -33.35
N GLN A 173 10.91 33.17 -32.66
CA GLN A 173 11.65 32.97 -31.41
C GLN A 173 10.76 32.49 -30.25
N LEU A 174 9.47 32.86 -30.25
CA LEU A 174 8.48 32.40 -29.29
C LEU A 174 8.07 30.93 -29.51
N PHE A 175 8.11 30.44 -30.76
CA PHE A 175 7.82 29.04 -31.11
C PHE A 175 9.07 28.14 -31.16
N GLY A 176 10.27 28.72 -31.31
CA GLY A 176 11.54 27.99 -31.43
C GLY A 176 12.18 27.57 -30.10
N ASP A 177 11.82 28.21 -28.98
CA ASP A 177 12.41 27.94 -27.66
C ASP A 177 11.50 27.05 -26.77
N GLY A 178 10.84 26.07 -27.38
CA GLY A 178 10.09 25.06 -26.65
C GLY A 178 11.04 24.14 -25.89
N MET A 179 10.76 23.84 -24.61
CA MET A 179 11.56 22.87 -23.86
C MET A 179 11.66 21.54 -24.61
N PRO A 180 12.87 20.97 -24.77
CA PRO A 180 13.03 19.66 -25.39
C PRO A 180 12.18 18.61 -24.66
N THR A 181 11.43 17.82 -25.43
CA THR A 181 10.51 16.77 -24.95
C THR A 181 11.22 15.74 -24.06
N PHE A 182 12.53 15.55 -24.26
CA PHE A 182 13.37 14.70 -23.44
C PHE A 182 13.41 15.13 -21.96
N TYR A 183 13.60 16.43 -21.68
CA TYR A 183 13.64 16.92 -20.30
C TYR A 183 12.28 16.73 -19.62
N PHE A 184 11.20 16.99 -20.34
CA PHE A 184 9.84 16.77 -19.85
C PHE A 184 9.56 15.29 -19.54
N GLN A 185 10.00 14.38 -20.42
CA GLN A 185 9.84 12.94 -20.23
C GLN A 185 10.57 12.43 -18.97
N VAL A 186 11.76 12.95 -18.67
CA VAL A 186 12.50 12.57 -17.46
C VAL A 186 11.80 13.03 -16.19
N ILE A 187 11.30 14.28 -16.17
CA ILE A 187 10.57 14.84 -15.02
C ILE A 187 9.30 14.04 -14.74
N VAL A 188 8.52 13.73 -15.78
CA VAL A 188 7.29 12.93 -15.66
C VAL A 188 7.63 11.49 -15.23
N GLY A 189 8.71 10.91 -15.74
CA GLY A 189 9.17 9.58 -15.33
C GLY A 189 9.48 9.51 -13.83
N PHE A 190 10.15 10.52 -13.29
CA PHE A 190 10.41 10.62 -11.86
C PHE A 190 9.12 10.75 -11.04
N TYR A 191 8.16 11.55 -11.52
CA TYR A 191 6.84 11.67 -10.92
C TYR A 191 6.11 10.31 -10.85
N VAL A 192 6.12 9.51 -11.93
CA VAL A 192 5.50 8.18 -11.95
C VAL A 192 6.13 7.27 -10.88
N VAL A 193 7.46 7.24 -10.81
CA VAL A 193 8.19 6.44 -9.81
C VAL A 193 7.82 6.87 -8.40
N GLN A 194 7.76 8.18 -8.12
CA GLN A 194 7.40 8.72 -6.81
C GLN A 194 5.96 8.37 -6.41
N ILE A 195 5.00 8.58 -7.30
CA ILE A 195 3.59 8.29 -7.02
C ILE A 195 3.38 6.79 -6.77
N VAL A 196 3.96 5.93 -7.61
CA VAL A 196 3.88 4.48 -7.43
C VAL A 196 4.50 4.06 -6.10
N TYR A 197 5.64 4.65 -5.73
CA TYR A 197 6.30 4.39 -4.46
C TYR A 197 5.40 4.76 -3.26
N ILE A 198 4.86 5.98 -3.25
CA ILE A 198 4.00 6.46 -2.15
C ILE A 198 2.72 5.62 -2.05
N LEU A 199 2.03 5.40 -3.17
CA LEU A 199 0.79 4.62 -3.19
C LEU A 199 1.02 3.18 -2.75
N THR A 200 2.15 2.57 -3.12
CA THR A 200 2.46 1.20 -2.72
C THR A 200 2.66 1.08 -1.21
N ILE A 201 3.34 2.05 -0.58
CA ILE A 201 3.50 2.10 0.88
C ILE A 201 2.13 2.23 1.56
N LEU A 202 1.28 3.14 1.07
CA LEU A 202 -0.04 3.37 1.65
C LEU A 202 -0.93 2.13 1.54
N VAL A 203 -0.97 1.50 0.36
CA VAL A 203 -1.75 0.28 0.13
C VAL A 203 -1.27 -0.86 1.05
N ASN A 204 0.04 -1.06 1.16
CA ASN A 204 0.58 -2.11 2.01
C ASN A 204 0.29 -1.86 3.49
N GLY A 205 0.48 -0.61 3.95
CA GLY A 205 0.20 -0.21 5.33
C GLY A 205 -1.26 -0.43 5.75
N ILE A 206 -2.21 -0.27 4.82
CA ILE A 206 -3.64 -0.51 5.11
C ILE A 206 -3.98 -2.00 5.07
N GLU A 207 -3.42 -2.79 4.15
CA GLU A 207 -3.76 -4.22 4.02
C GLU A 207 -3.03 -5.12 5.00
N ASN A 208 -1.71 -4.94 5.14
CA ASN A 208 -0.83 -5.85 5.88
C ASN A 208 -0.30 -5.24 7.19
N GLY A 209 -0.60 -3.96 7.45
CA GLY A 209 -0.07 -3.25 8.61
C GLY A 209 1.45 -3.02 8.52
N ALA A 210 2.17 -3.21 9.63
CA ALA A 210 3.60 -2.95 9.74
C ALA A 210 4.49 -4.11 9.23
N ASP A 211 4.10 -4.80 8.16
CA ASP A 211 4.89 -5.88 7.56
C ASP A 211 5.93 -5.33 6.56
N LYS A 212 7.15 -5.13 7.06
CA LYS A 212 8.29 -4.65 6.26
C LYS A 212 8.67 -5.58 5.10
N LEU A 213 8.41 -6.89 5.21
CA LEU A 213 8.77 -7.85 4.16
C LEU A 213 7.81 -7.71 2.97
N SER A 214 6.51 -7.72 3.26
CA SER A 214 5.48 -7.46 2.25
C SER A 214 5.68 -6.09 1.60
N GLU A 215 6.00 -5.07 2.40
CA GLU A 215 6.24 -3.72 1.91
C GLU A 215 7.36 -3.67 0.86
N ASN A 216 8.50 -4.29 1.14
CA ASN A 216 9.64 -4.31 0.21
C ASN A 216 9.35 -5.13 -1.06
N TYR A 217 8.61 -6.24 -0.94
CA TYR A 217 8.21 -7.06 -2.08
C TYR A 217 7.24 -6.31 -3.01
N GLU A 218 6.18 -5.73 -2.44
CA GLU A 218 5.18 -4.98 -3.22
C GLU A 218 5.79 -3.73 -3.86
N LYS A 219 6.70 -3.03 -3.15
CA LYS A 219 7.48 -1.91 -3.74
C LYS A 219 8.21 -2.36 -5.00
N GLY A 220 9.02 -3.41 -4.90
CA GLY A 220 9.81 -3.88 -6.04
C GLY A 220 8.95 -4.30 -7.23
N ASN A 221 7.92 -5.10 -6.97
CA ASN A 221 7.03 -5.63 -8.01
C ASN A 221 6.23 -4.51 -8.70
N ASN A 222 5.60 -3.64 -7.92
CA ASN A 222 4.77 -2.56 -8.47
C ASN A 222 5.63 -1.51 -9.18
N LEU A 223 6.75 -1.09 -8.61
CA LEU A 223 7.64 -0.10 -9.24
C LEU A 223 8.14 -0.62 -10.60
N THR A 224 8.63 -1.86 -10.65
CA THR A 224 9.14 -2.47 -11.89
C THR A 224 8.05 -2.57 -12.95
N ARG A 225 6.87 -3.09 -12.59
CA ARG A 225 5.77 -3.26 -13.53
C ARG A 225 5.26 -1.92 -14.06
N SER A 226 5.10 -0.92 -13.20
CA SER A 226 4.59 0.40 -13.57
C SER A 226 5.59 1.19 -14.40
N THR A 227 6.89 1.13 -14.10
CA THR A 227 7.93 1.76 -14.93
C THR A 227 8.03 1.11 -16.30
N ILE A 228 7.98 -0.22 -16.40
CA ILE A 228 7.97 -0.92 -17.70
C ILE A 228 6.74 -0.52 -18.52
N MET A 229 5.55 -0.52 -17.90
CA MET A 229 4.31 -0.05 -18.52
C MET A 229 4.47 1.38 -19.05
N TYR A 230 4.99 2.29 -18.23
CA TYR A 230 5.21 3.68 -18.59
C TYR A 230 6.16 3.82 -19.80
N CYS A 231 7.31 3.14 -19.78
CA CYS A 231 8.27 3.19 -20.90
C CYS A 231 7.67 2.64 -22.19
N MET A 232 6.96 1.51 -22.14
CA MET A 232 6.32 0.91 -23.32
C MET A 232 5.20 1.80 -23.87
N LEU A 233 4.31 2.30 -23.01
CA LEU A 233 3.20 3.15 -23.41
C LEU A 233 3.67 4.49 -23.96
N SER A 234 4.60 5.16 -23.27
CA SER A 234 5.15 6.44 -23.74
C SER A 234 5.80 6.31 -25.11
N LEU A 235 6.56 5.22 -25.35
CA LEU A 235 7.18 4.95 -26.66
C LEU A 235 6.11 4.73 -27.75
N ILE A 236 5.12 3.87 -27.51
CA ILE A 236 4.05 3.58 -28.48
C ILE A 236 3.28 4.85 -28.82
N VAL A 237 2.84 5.59 -27.80
CA VAL A 237 2.03 6.80 -27.98
C VAL A 237 2.84 7.90 -28.67
N MET A 238 4.12 8.05 -28.32
CA MET A 238 5.00 9.01 -28.97
C MET A 238 5.16 8.70 -30.47
N ILE A 239 5.41 7.45 -30.86
CA ILE A 239 5.50 7.06 -32.28
C ILE A 239 4.18 7.36 -33.01
N LEU A 240 3.05 6.94 -32.43
CA LEU A 240 1.73 7.09 -33.03
C LEU A 240 1.40 8.57 -33.27
N PHE A 241 1.60 9.43 -32.27
CA PHE A 241 1.32 10.85 -32.44
C PHE A 241 2.33 11.57 -33.32
N ASN A 242 3.61 11.14 -33.35
CA ASN A 242 4.57 11.73 -34.28
C ASN A 242 4.23 11.40 -35.74
N MET A 243 3.74 10.19 -36.03
CA MET A 243 3.20 9.84 -37.35
C MET A 243 2.01 10.72 -37.74
N ILE A 244 1.08 10.96 -36.82
CA ILE A 244 -0.07 11.86 -37.05
C ILE A 244 0.40 13.29 -37.33
N ALA A 245 1.31 13.82 -36.51
CA ALA A 245 1.90 15.14 -36.72
C ALA A 245 2.63 15.23 -38.08
N GLY A 246 3.32 14.16 -38.48
CA GLY A 246 3.93 14.01 -39.80
C GLY A 246 2.93 14.16 -40.94
N ASN A 247 1.81 13.44 -40.87
CA ASN A 247 0.78 13.48 -41.89
C ASN A 247 0.03 14.81 -41.95
N ILE A 248 -0.28 15.44 -40.80
CA ILE A 248 -0.99 16.73 -40.77
C ILE A 248 -0.14 17.84 -41.39
N VAL A 249 1.15 17.90 -41.04
CA VAL A 249 2.04 18.92 -41.61
C VAL A 249 2.39 18.58 -43.07
N GLY A 250 2.51 17.30 -43.44
CA GLY A 250 2.76 16.88 -44.82
C GLY A 250 1.57 17.09 -45.76
N ALA A 251 0.34 16.94 -45.27
CA ALA A 251 -0.88 17.20 -46.05
C ALA A 251 -1.17 18.68 -46.27
N GLY A 252 -0.55 19.58 -45.48
CA GLY A 252 -0.63 21.03 -45.68
C GLY A 252 0.29 21.57 -46.80
N VAL A 253 1.08 20.71 -47.45
CA VAL A 253 2.05 21.06 -48.51
C VAL A 253 1.64 20.48 -49.88
N GLY A 254 0.35 20.14 -50.04
CA GLY A 254 -0.24 19.71 -51.31
C GLY A 254 -1.16 20.77 -51.89
#